data_AF-A0AAD7H2K0-F1
#
_entry.id   AF-A0AAD7H2K0-F1
#
_cell.length_a   1.000
_cell.length_b   1.000
_cell.length_c   1.000
_cell.angle_alpha   90.00
_cell.angle_beta   90.00
_cell.angle_gamma   90.00
#
_symmetry.space_group_name_H-M   'P 1'
#
loop_
_entity.id
_entity.type
_entity.pdbx_description
1 polymer ?
#
loop_
_entity_poly.entity_id
_entity_poly.type
_entity_poly.pdbx_seq_one_letter_code
_entity_poly.pdbx_strand_id
1 'polypeptide(L)'
;MLSGQVLDSLAVQVETDMKSRVVGKLGTGQCDGWKSHTKASIITTLVTVERKVYIIAAHNVSPETKLADNLLAIVLADMCKESVL
;
A
#
# COMPACT_ATOMS: atom_id res chain seq x y z
N MET A 1 -18.58 13.12 10.04
CA MET A 1 -17.14 12.79 10.03
C MET A 1 -17.02 11.30 10.30
N LEU A 2 -16.25 10.57 9.49
CA LEU A 2 -15.96 9.15 9.74
C LEU A 2 -14.68 9.09 10.57
N SER A 3 -14.77 8.65 11.82
CA SER A 3 -13.63 8.62 12.76
C SER A 3 -13.91 7.65 13.90
N GLY A 4 -12.86 7.24 14.61
CA GLY A 4 -12.95 6.35 15.76
C GLY A 4 -13.43 4.95 15.35
N GLN A 5 -14.15 4.28 16.27
CA GLN A 5 -14.51 2.86 16.15
C GLN A 5 -15.17 2.47 14.82
N VAL A 6 -16.00 3.34 14.25
CA VAL A 6 -16.65 3.07 12.96
C VAL A 6 -15.63 3.04 11.82
N LEU A 7 -14.69 3.98 11.80
CA LEU A 7 -13.61 4.00 10.81
C LEU A 7 -12.71 2.78 10.97
N ASP A 8 -12.33 2.45 12.21
CA ASP A 8 -11.44 1.33 12.50
C ASP A 8 -12.09 0.00 12.08
N SER A 9 -13.38 -0.20 12.39
CA SER A 9 -14.12 -1.39 11.98
C SER A 9 -14.22 -1.52 10.45
N LEU A 10 -14.44 -0.43 9.73
CA LEU A 10 -14.50 -0.44 8.28
C LEU A 10 -13.12 -0.71 7.67
N ALA A 11 -12.04 -0.16 8.25
CA ALA A 11 -10.68 -0.42 7.80
C ALA A 11 -10.33 -1.91 7.93
N VAL A 12 -10.65 -2.53 9.07
CA VAL A 12 -10.44 -3.98 9.29
C VAL A 12 -11.26 -4.81 8.31
N GLN A 13 -12.52 -4.41 8.05
CA GLN A 13 -13.36 -5.10 7.08
C GLN A 13 -12.77 -5.03 5.67
N VAL A 14 -12.36 -3.84 5.22
CA VAL A 14 -11.75 -3.64 3.89
C VAL A 14 -10.44 -4.43 3.76
N GLU A 15 -9.61 -4.46 4.81
CA GLU A 15 -8.37 -5.25 4.83
C GLU A 15 -8.67 -6.75 4.70
N THR A 16 -9.65 -7.25 5.46
CA THR A 16 -10.07 -8.66 5.43
C THR A 16 -10.58 -9.05 4.03
N ASP A 17 -11.46 -8.22 3.47
CA ASP A 17 -12.01 -8.43 2.13
C ASP A 17 -10.92 -8.38 1.04
N MET A 18 -9.95 -7.47 1.17
CA MET A 18 -8.82 -7.35 0.26
C MET A 18 -7.93 -8.61 0.31
N LYS A 19 -7.55 -9.07 1.51
CA LYS A 19 -6.74 -10.30 1.68
C LYS A 19 -7.43 -11.51 1.07
N SER A 20 -8.73 -11.69 1.29
CA SER A 20 -9.49 -12.81 0.70
C SER A 20 -9.44 -12.87 -0.83
N ARG A 21 -9.14 -11.74 -1.50
CA ARG A 21 -9.09 -11.62 -2.95
C ARG A 21 -7.68 -11.73 -3.53
N VAL A 22 -6.65 -11.53 -2.71
CA VAL A 22 -5.25 -11.41 -3.15
C VAL A 22 -4.41 -12.60 -2.70
N VAL A 23 -4.63 -13.12 -1.48
CA VAL A 23 -3.82 -14.20 -0.89
C VAL A 23 -3.91 -15.48 -1.72
N GLY A 24 -2.75 -16.09 -1.97
CA GLY A 24 -2.62 -17.32 -2.76
C GLY A 24 -2.87 -17.16 -4.26
N LYS A 25 -3.08 -15.94 -4.75
CA LYS A 25 -3.30 -15.66 -6.18
C LYS A 25 -2.05 -15.08 -6.83
N LEU A 26 -1.91 -15.33 -8.13
CA LEU A 26 -0.91 -14.64 -8.95
C LEU A 26 -1.37 -13.20 -9.20
N GLY A 27 -0.46 -12.27 -8.94
CA GLY A 27 -0.68 -10.85 -9.15
C GLY A 27 0.60 -10.14 -9.54
N THR A 28 0.43 -8.91 -10.02
CA THR A 28 1.54 -8.01 -10.34
C THR A 28 1.64 -6.97 -9.24
N GLY A 29 2.76 -6.97 -8.52
CA GLY A 29 3.13 -5.88 -7.61
C GLY A 29 3.54 -4.64 -8.40
N GLN A 30 3.09 -3.47 -7.97
CA GLN A 30 3.38 -2.18 -8.60
C GLN A 30 3.75 -1.18 -7.52
N CYS A 31 4.72 -0.32 -7.82
CA CYS A 31 5.09 0.80 -6.97
C CYS A 31 4.91 2.09 -7.79
N ASP A 32 4.18 3.05 -7.25
CA ASP A 32 3.95 4.35 -7.88
C ASP A 32 4.20 5.49 -6.88
N GLY A 33 4.64 6.64 -7.36
CA GLY A 33 4.95 7.79 -6.53
C GLY A 33 4.41 9.09 -7.11
N TRP A 34 3.71 9.88 -6.29
CA TRP A 34 3.12 11.15 -6.72
C TRP A 34 3.28 12.27 -5.69
N LYS A 35 2.93 13.49 -6.10
CA LYS A 35 2.80 14.65 -5.23
C LYS A 35 1.33 14.88 -4.88
N SER A 36 0.98 14.86 -3.59
CA SER A 36 -0.37 15.20 -3.16
C SER A 36 -0.69 16.68 -3.44
N HIS A 37 -1.96 17.08 -3.32
CA HIS A 37 -2.35 18.49 -3.35
C HIS A 37 -1.57 19.33 -2.32
N THR A 38 -1.25 18.75 -1.16
CA THR A 38 -0.45 19.41 -0.12
C THR A 38 1.05 19.38 -0.38
N LYS A 39 1.48 18.99 -1.60
CA LYS A 39 2.87 18.84 -2.04
C LYS A 39 3.66 17.76 -1.29
N ALA A 40 2.99 16.90 -0.53
CA ALA A 40 3.62 15.75 0.10
C ALA A 40 4.11 14.76 -0.98
N SER A 41 5.33 14.24 -0.83
CA SER A 41 5.81 13.11 -1.64
C SER A 41 5.21 11.84 -1.07
N ILE A 42 4.42 11.13 -1.87
CA ILE A 42 3.82 9.86 -1.48
C ILE A 42 4.39 8.76 -2.37
N ILE A 43 4.74 7.62 -1.77
CA ILE A 43 5.01 6.36 -2.47
C ILE A 43 3.92 5.38 -2.08
N THR A 44 3.38 4.66 -3.06
CA THR A 44 2.40 3.60 -2.83
C THR A 44 2.84 2.30 -3.44
N THR A 45 2.47 1.24 -2.75
CA THR A 45 2.59 -0.13 -3.22
C THR A 45 1.19 -0.67 -3.49
N LEU A 46 1.00 -1.24 -4.67
CA LEU A 46 -0.25 -1.75 -5.20
C LEU A 46 -0.04 -3.19 -5.65
N VAL A 47 -1.11 -3.97 -5.67
CA VAL A 47 -1.12 -5.29 -6.32
C VAL A 47 -2.32 -5.40 -7.24
N THR A 48 -2.06 -5.85 -8.47
CA THR A 48 -3.11 -6.18 -9.43
C THR A 48 -3.33 -7.68 -9.44
N VAL A 49 -4.52 -8.13 -9.04
CA VAL A 49 -4.96 -9.53 -9.07
C VAL A 49 -6.27 -9.62 -9.84
N GLU A 50 -6.39 -10.56 -10.77
CA GLU A 50 -7.61 -10.78 -11.56
C GLU A 50 -8.16 -9.49 -12.24
N ARG A 51 -7.26 -8.61 -12.69
CA ARG A 51 -7.57 -7.30 -13.30
C ARG A 51 -8.18 -6.27 -12.34
N LYS A 52 -8.05 -6.47 -11.03
CA LYS A 52 -8.40 -5.49 -9.99
C LYS A 52 -7.16 -5.04 -9.25
N VAL A 53 -7.08 -3.74 -9.00
CA VAL A 53 -5.97 -3.10 -8.28
C VAL A 53 -6.35 -2.96 -6.81
N TYR A 54 -5.44 -3.34 -5.92
CA TYR A 54 -5.57 -3.19 -4.47
C TYR A 54 -4.37 -2.40 -3.94
N ILE A 55 -4.63 -1.43 -3.06
CA ILE A 55 -3.57 -0.68 -2.36
C ILE A 55 -3.10 -1.55 -1.19
N ILE A 56 -1.78 -1.75 -1.09
CA ILE A 56 -1.15 -2.43 0.05
C ILE A 56 -0.70 -1.40 1.08
N ALA A 57 0.02 -0.37 0.64
CA ALA A 57 0.56 0.65 1.53
C ALA A 57 0.71 1.99 0.82
N ALA A 58 0.70 3.06 1.63
CA ALA A 58 0.99 4.42 1.21
C ALA A 58 1.92 5.06 2.24
N HIS A 59 3.08 5.52 1.80
CA HIS A 59 4.15 6.08 2.62
C HIS A 59 4.33 7.56 2.31
N ASN A 60 4.29 8.39 3.36
CA ASN A 60 4.65 9.80 3.23
C ASN A 60 6.17 9.96 3.34
N VAL A 61 6.83 10.05 2.19
CA VAL A 61 8.29 10.17 2.07
C VAL A 61 8.73 11.62 1.89
N SER A 62 7.88 12.58 2.21
CA SER A 62 8.25 14.01 2.24
C SER A 62 9.47 14.33 3.10
N PRO A 63 9.67 13.72 4.29
CA PRO A 63 10.85 14.00 5.11
C PRO A 63 12.10 13.27 4.63
N GLU A 64 11.98 12.35 3.67
CA GLU A 64 13.08 11.51 3.21
C GLU A 64 13.81 12.13 2.01
N THR A 65 15.11 11.87 1.93
CA THR A 65 15.87 12.18 0.72
C THR A 65 15.51 11.16 -0.36
N LYS A 66 15.32 11.62 -1.60
CA LYS A 66 14.99 10.77 -2.76
C LYS A 66 16.20 9.95 -3.21
N LEU A 67 16.53 8.93 -2.45
CA LEU A 67 17.57 7.95 -2.76
C LEU A 67 16.94 6.65 -3.24
N ALA A 68 17.61 5.97 -4.17
CA ALA A 68 17.18 4.68 -4.68
C ALA A 68 17.09 3.64 -3.54
N ASP A 69 18.02 3.67 -2.59
CA ASP A 69 18.05 2.75 -1.45
C ASP A 69 16.82 2.91 -0.54
N ASN A 70 16.34 4.14 -0.35
CA ASN A 70 15.13 4.41 0.44
C ASN A 70 13.90 3.83 -0.25
N LEU A 71 13.77 4.05 -1.57
CA LEU A 71 12.70 3.46 -2.36
C LEU A 71 12.76 1.92 -2.33
N LEU A 72 13.95 1.35 -2.50
CA LEU A 72 14.14 -0.10 -2.45
C LEU A 72 13.74 -0.67 -1.09
N ALA A 73 14.12 -0.02 0.01
CA ALA A 73 13.74 -0.43 1.36
C ALA A 73 12.21 -0.45 1.54
N ILE A 74 11.50 0.56 1.01
CA ILE A 74 10.03 0.61 1.04
C ILE A 74 9.44 -0.56 0.25
N VAL A 75 9.89 -0.77 -0.99
CA VAL A 75 9.36 -1.85 -1.84
C VAL A 75 9.59 -3.23 -1.22
N LEU A 76 10.79 -3.49 -0.68
CA LEU A 76 11.09 -4.75 -0.01
C LEU A 76 10.24 -4.94 1.26
N ALA A 77 10.02 -3.87 2.03
CA ALA A 77 9.20 -3.93 3.24
C ALA A 77 7.72 -4.21 2.94
N ASP A 78 7.21 -3.73 1.80
CA ASP A 78 5.81 -3.90 1.40
C ASP A 78 5.56 -5.21 0.65
N MET A 79 6.47 -5.64 -0.23
CA MET A 79 6.23 -6.76 -1.16
C MET A 79 6.99 -8.05 -0.81
N CYS A 80 8.12 -7.96 -0.11
CA CYS A 80 8.99 -9.12 0.13
C CYS A 80 8.88 -9.71 1.55
N LYS A 81 8.01 -9.17 2.41
CA LYS A 81 7.70 -9.84 3.67
C LYS A 81 6.84 -11.07 3.40
N GLU A 82 7.38 -12.25 3.72
CA GLU A 82 6.73 -13.58 3.63
C GLU A 82 5.46 -13.75 4.52
N SER A 83 4.84 -12.68 5.01
CA SER A 83 3.77 -12.79 6.02
C SER A 83 2.66 -11.73 5.94
N VAL A 84 2.52 -10.99 4.83
CA VAL A 84 1.35 -10.11 4.62
C VAL A 84 0.52 -10.51 3.39
N LEU A 85 0.77 -11.70 2.83
CA LEU A 85 -0.17 -12.42 1.98
C LEU A 85 -0.34 -13.84 2.51
#